data_AF-A0A2W7PHW5-F1
#
_entry.id   AF-A0A2W7PHW5-F1
#
_cell.length_a   1.000
_cell.length_b   1.000
_cell.length_c   1.000
_cell.angle_alpha   90.00
_cell.angle_beta   90.00
_cell.angle_gamma   90.00
#
_symmetry.space_group_name_H-M   'P 1'
#
loop_
_entity.id
_entity.type
_entity.pdbx_description
1 polymer ?
#
loop_
_entity_poly.entity_id
_entity_poly.type
_entity_poly.pdbx_seq_one_letter_code
_entity_poly.pdbx_strand_id
1 'polypeptide(L)'
;MTPNERKKLKQEREKLKVYRNRLMALKDVMPHDEELWSDNDKIVKFFETGQARKYEDKLNLPNIKPGAPTVKRPKRAEITVELTVEKYKELKAKGVSDNAVKDEYGFHSNKFNAWKKKNNLMKTEADKVELTVAVYKELKAKGLTDQEIADKFDKKIGSVYQFKSVNGLTNQPIKPVENEAVSVEVDSAHLKDAVDTLEKELEETNIFASGEALRVSELEQQLHDSNLKNRGLETSLEVYQGNVSELNEASENARNAERKAIQELIDYEREYRKLEVDYHNQSGELTRLKAMLEKLKHTSQINVWLMKQHIGFVEQADELAEVNFR
;
A
#
# COMPACT_ATOMS: atom_id res chain seq x y z
N MET A 1 -9.96 5.21 33.41
CA MET A 1 -8.75 5.96 33.02
C MET A 1 -9.06 7.45 33.03
N THR A 2 -8.42 8.21 33.92
CA THR A 2 -8.72 9.64 34.12
C THR A 2 -8.28 10.49 32.92
N PRO A 3 -8.85 11.69 32.70
CA PRO A 3 -8.39 12.60 31.64
C PRO A 3 -6.90 12.94 31.72
N ASN A 4 -6.35 13.00 32.93
CA ASN A 4 -4.92 13.24 33.17
C ASN A 4 -4.05 12.05 32.75
N GLU A 5 -4.47 10.82 33.05
CA GLU A 5 -3.79 9.61 32.56
C GLU A 5 -3.78 9.54 31.03
N ARG A 6 -4.91 9.89 30.38
CA ARG A 6 -4.98 9.91 28.90
C ARG A 6 -4.00 10.93 28.30
N LYS A 7 -3.87 12.10 28.92
CA LYS A 7 -2.92 13.13 28.48
C LYS A 7 -1.47 12.67 28.65
N LYS A 8 -1.15 12.03 29.78
CA LYS A 8 0.18 11.47 30.06
C LYS A 8 0.54 10.37 29.06
N LEU A 9 -0.37 9.44 28.82
CA LEU A 9 -0.17 8.34 27.88
C LEU A 9 -0.01 8.83 26.43
N LYS A 10 -0.72 9.90 26.04
CA LYS A 10 -0.53 10.55 24.75
C LYS A 10 0.87 11.17 24.61
N GLN A 11 1.38 11.80 25.67
CA GLN A 11 2.74 12.36 25.69
C GLN A 11 3.81 11.27 25.62
N GLU A 12 3.63 10.16 26.34
CA GLU A 12 4.53 8.99 26.29
C GLU A 12 4.56 8.36 24.89
N ARG A 13 3.40 8.22 24.23
CA ARG A 13 3.32 7.72 22.84
C ARG A 13 4.05 8.63 21.84
N GLU A 14 3.91 9.96 21.97
CA GLU A 14 4.64 10.89 21.10
C GLU A 14 6.16 10.85 21.34
N LYS A 15 6.59 10.77 22.61
CA LYS A 15 8.01 10.60 22.94
C LYS A 15 8.58 9.32 22.33
N LEU A 16 7.89 8.19 22.50
CA LEU A 16 8.29 6.90 21.92
C LEU A 16 8.39 6.94 20.41
N LYS A 17 7.46 7.62 19.74
CA LYS A 17 7.49 7.80 18.29
C LYS A 17 8.73 8.57 17.83
N VAL A 18 9.09 9.64 18.55
CA VAL A 18 10.32 10.41 18.28
C VAL A 18 11.57 9.55 18.49
N TYR A 19 11.62 8.78 19.59
CA TYR A 19 12.77 7.92 19.89
C TYR A 19 12.92 6.75 18.90
N ARG A 20 11.83 6.12 18.46
CA ARG A 20 11.89 5.09 17.41
C ARG A 20 12.42 5.64 16.09
N ASN A 21 12.00 6.85 15.70
CA ASN A 21 12.53 7.49 14.50
C ASN A 21 14.02 7.79 14.61
N ARG A 22 14.50 8.22 15.79
CA ARG A 22 15.94 8.40 16.05
C ARG A 22 16.69 7.07 16.02
N LEU A 23 16.11 6.02 16.60
CA LEU A 23 16.72 4.68 16.60
C LEU A 23 16.84 4.12 15.18
N MET A 24 15.82 4.31 14.32
CA MET A 24 15.91 3.96 12.90
C MET A 24 17.05 4.67 12.18
N ALA A 25 17.32 5.94 12.52
CA ALA A 25 18.43 6.69 11.94
C ALA A 25 19.80 6.24 12.46
N LEU A 26 19.85 5.58 13.63
CA LEU A 26 21.07 5.05 14.25
C LEU A 26 21.36 3.59 13.88
N LYS A 27 20.44 2.92 13.17
CA LYS A 27 20.51 1.49 12.84
C LYS A 27 21.83 1.09 12.17
N ASP A 28 22.36 1.94 11.29
CA ASP A 28 23.57 1.64 10.53
C ASP A 28 24.86 1.78 11.36
N VAL A 29 24.79 2.43 12.53
CA VAL A 29 25.96 2.75 13.37
C VAL A 29 25.92 2.03 14.72
N MET A 30 24.78 1.44 15.07
CA MET A 30 24.58 0.68 16.30
C MET A 30 24.68 -0.83 16.05
N PRO A 31 25.65 -1.52 16.66
CA PRO A 31 25.63 -2.98 16.72
C PRO A 31 24.51 -3.45 17.66
N HIS A 32 23.73 -4.45 17.24
CA HIS A 32 22.69 -5.12 18.05
C HIS A 32 21.49 -4.22 18.45
N ASP A 33 20.89 -3.52 17.49
CA ASP A 33 19.68 -2.70 17.74
C ASP A 33 18.42 -3.54 18.07
N GLU A 34 18.43 -4.83 17.72
CA GLU A 34 17.32 -5.78 17.94
C GLU A 34 16.85 -5.86 19.41
N GLU A 35 17.77 -5.77 20.39
CA GLU A 35 17.42 -5.82 21.81
C GLU A 35 16.75 -4.52 22.30
N LEU A 36 16.99 -3.40 21.62
CA LEU A 36 16.32 -2.13 21.92
C LEU A 36 14.92 -2.08 21.31
N TRP A 37 14.71 -2.74 20.17
CA TRP A 37 13.39 -2.82 19.53
C TRP A 37 12.40 -3.72 20.29
N SER A 38 12.88 -4.59 21.19
CA SER A 38 12.04 -5.54 21.92
C SER A 38 11.14 -4.89 22.98
N ASP A 39 11.56 -3.74 23.54
CA ASP A 39 10.86 -3.11 24.68
C ASP A 39 10.92 -1.57 24.61
N ASN A 40 9.74 -0.95 24.73
CA ASN A 40 9.59 0.51 24.72
C ASN A 40 10.34 1.18 25.87
N ASP A 41 10.42 0.54 27.05
CA ASP A 41 11.11 1.11 28.20
C ASP A 41 12.62 1.11 27.99
N LYS A 42 13.15 0.13 27.25
CA LYS A 42 14.56 0.10 26.85
C LYS A 42 14.89 1.22 25.88
N ILE A 43 14.01 1.50 24.90
CA ILE A 43 14.16 2.63 23.98
C ILE A 43 14.21 3.94 24.76
N VAL A 44 13.26 4.17 25.67
CA VAL A 44 13.21 5.40 26.47
C VAL A 44 14.46 5.55 27.33
N LYS A 45 14.87 4.51 28.05
CA LYS A 45 16.08 4.52 28.88
C LYS A 45 17.34 4.77 28.04
N PHE A 46 17.46 4.19 26.86
CA PHE A 46 18.62 4.37 25.99
C PHE A 46 18.84 5.84 25.57
N PHE A 47 17.75 6.55 25.24
CA PHE A 47 17.81 7.97 24.91
C PHE A 47 17.92 8.89 26.14
N GLU A 48 17.23 8.57 27.25
CA GLU A 48 17.23 9.41 28.46
C GLU A 48 18.51 9.29 29.28
N THR A 49 19.14 8.11 29.31
CA THR A 49 20.46 7.91 29.96
C THR A 49 21.61 8.50 29.15
N GLY A 50 21.35 9.00 27.94
CA GLY A 50 22.35 9.62 27.07
C GLY A 50 23.27 8.63 26.36
N GLN A 51 23.01 7.31 26.46
CA GLN A 51 23.79 6.29 25.74
C GLN A 51 23.74 6.47 24.23
N ALA A 52 22.60 6.95 23.70
CA ALA A 52 22.42 7.29 22.28
C ALA A 52 23.45 8.31 21.76
N ARG A 53 23.95 9.22 22.61
CA ARG A 53 24.88 10.29 22.18
C ARG A 53 26.17 9.73 21.57
N LYS A 54 26.66 8.60 22.09
CA LYS A 54 27.86 7.91 21.58
C LYS A 54 27.74 7.51 20.11
N TYR A 55 26.52 7.32 19.62
CA TYR A 55 26.21 6.95 18.24
C TYR A 55 25.75 8.15 17.42
N GLU A 56 25.03 9.10 18.02
CA GLU A 56 24.61 10.35 17.36
C GLU A 56 25.80 11.23 16.96
N ASP A 57 26.85 11.28 17.80
CA ASP A 57 28.08 12.03 17.50
C ASP A 57 28.82 11.48 16.27
N LYS A 58 28.64 10.20 15.94
CA LYS A 58 29.25 9.57 14.75
C LYS A 58 28.51 9.90 13.45
N LEU A 59 27.27 10.36 13.53
CA LEU A 59 26.36 10.51 12.38
C LEU A 59 26.14 11.97 11.97
N ASN A 60 26.73 12.96 12.65
CA ASN A 60 26.48 14.39 12.41
C ASN A 60 24.98 14.71 12.22
N LEU A 61 24.12 14.02 12.98
CA LEU A 61 22.67 14.21 12.88
C LEU A 61 22.31 15.58 13.45
N PRO A 62 21.43 16.37 12.79
CA PRO A 62 20.92 17.60 13.37
C PRO A 62 20.27 17.28 14.72
N ASN A 63 20.60 18.09 15.73
CA ASN A 63 20.24 17.87 17.12
C ASN A 63 18.71 17.94 17.32
N ILE A 64 18.01 16.83 17.09
CA ILE A 64 16.55 16.72 17.29
C ILE A 64 16.30 16.53 18.79
N LYS A 65 16.25 17.63 19.53
CA LYS A 65 15.83 17.63 20.93
C LYS A 65 14.38 17.12 21.04
N PRO A 66 14.07 16.24 22.00
CA PRO A 66 12.69 15.83 22.26
C PRO A 66 11.88 17.04 22.73
N GLY A 67 10.95 17.51 21.91
CA GLY A 67 10.05 18.63 22.23
C GLY A 67 10.08 19.82 21.25
N ALA A 68 10.94 19.84 20.24
CA ALA A 68 10.86 20.87 19.19
C ALA A 68 9.70 20.57 18.22
N PRO A 69 8.84 21.57 17.89
CA PRO A 69 7.78 21.38 16.92
C PRO A 69 8.40 20.92 15.60
N THR A 70 7.86 19.84 15.06
CA THR A 70 8.29 19.25 13.79
C THR A 70 8.42 20.34 12.74
N VAL A 71 9.64 20.52 12.25
CA VAL A 71 9.95 21.37 11.10
C VAL A 71 9.02 20.92 9.97
N LYS A 72 8.08 21.80 9.60
CA LYS A 72 7.20 21.60 8.45
C LYS A 72 8.09 21.36 7.23
N ARG A 73 7.89 20.22 6.55
CA ARG A 73 8.47 19.97 5.23
C ARG A 73 8.27 21.22 4.36
N PRO A 74 9.26 21.62 3.54
CA PRO A 74 9.10 22.78 2.67
C PRO A 74 7.83 22.57 1.83
N LYS A 75 6.87 23.49 1.97
CA LYS A 75 5.69 23.53 1.11
C LYS A 75 6.22 23.63 -0.32
N ARG A 76 5.88 22.66 -1.17
CA ARG A 76 5.97 22.85 -2.63
C ARG A 76 5.22 24.13 -2.97
N ALA A 77 5.83 24.96 -3.81
CA ALA A 77 5.34 26.27 -4.20
C ALA A 77 3.82 26.24 -4.43
N GLU A 78 3.10 27.08 -3.69
CA GLU A 78 1.68 27.34 -3.94
C GLU A 78 1.59 28.04 -5.31
N ILE A 79 1.20 27.30 -6.35
CA ILE A 79 0.87 27.87 -7.65
C ILE A 79 -0.56 28.39 -7.57
N THR A 80 -0.71 29.71 -7.69
CA THR A 80 -1.94 30.51 -7.53
C THR A 80 -2.68 30.73 -8.84
N VAL A 81 -2.71 29.74 -9.75
CA VAL A 81 -3.45 29.86 -11.02
C VAL A 81 -4.53 28.79 -11.06
N GLU A 82 -5.77 29.18 -10.80
CA GLU A 82 -6.92 28.30 -10.91
C GLU A 82 -7.14 27.91 -12.39
N LEU A 83 -7.14 26.61 -12.66
CA LEU A 83 -7.51 26.07 -13.97
C LEU A 83 -9.02 26.26 -14.17
N THR A 84 -9.40 27.12 -15.12
CA THR A 84 -10.79 27.27 -15.58
C THR A 84 -11.11 26.22 -16.65
N VAL A 85 -12.40 25.89 -16.78
CA VAL A 85 -12.90 24.87 -17.73
C VAL A 85 -12.61 25.26 -19.18
N GLU A 86 -12.73 26.54 -19.51
CA GLU A 86 -12.48 27.08 -20.85
C GLU A 86 -11.01 26.91 -21.25
N LYS A 87 -10.09 27.27 -20.35
CA LYS A 87 -8.66 27.13 -20.57
C LYS A 87 -8.23 25.66 -20.73
N TYR A 88 -8.84 24.75 -19.98
CA TYR A 88 -8.63 23.32 -20.17
C TYR A 88 -9.10 22.86 -21.56
N LYS A 89 -10.28 23.27 -22.01
CA LYS A 89 -10.79 22.92 -23.35
C LYS A 89 -9.90 23.47 -24.47
N GLU A 90 -9.37 24.68 -24.31
CA GLU A 90 -8.41 25.25 -25.26
C GLU A 90 -7.09 24.46 -25.31
N LEU A 91 -6.55 24.07 -24.16
CA LEU A 91 -5.33 23.25 -24.08
C LEU A 91 -5.56 21.86 -24.70
N LYS A 92 -6.75 21.28 -24.49
CA LYS A 92 -7.14 20.03 -25.14
C LYS A 92 -7.31 20.19 -26.65
N ALA A 93 -7.87 21.30 -27.13
CA ALA A 93 -7.98 21.59 -28.56
C ALA A 93 -6.60 21.77 -29.21
N LYS A 94 -5.61 22.28 -28.47
CA LYS A 94 -4.20 22.37 -28.87
C LYS A 94 -3.44 21.02 -28.78
N GLY A 95 -4.10 19.94 -28.39
CA GLY A 95 -3.50 18.60 -28.32
C GLY A 95 -2.63 18.36 -27.07
N VAL A 96 -2.68 19.23 -26.06
CA VAL A 96 -1.90 19.08 -24.84
C VAL A 96 -2.42 17.89 -24.02
N SER A 97 -1.50 17.05 -23.53
CA SER A 97 -1.83 15.88 -22.72
C SER A 97 -2.27 16.28 -21.31
N ASP A 98 -3.14 15.47 -20.71
CA ASP A 98 -3.64 15.71 -19.36
C ASP A 98 -2.51 15.72 -18.32
N ASN A 99 -1.43 14.97 -18.57
CA ASN A 99 -0.24 14.98 -17.73
C ASN A 99 0.51 16.31 -17.80
N ALA A 100 0.67 16.87 -19.01
CA ALA A 100 1.29 18.17 -19.18
C ALA A 100 0.47 19.29 -18.53
N VAL A 101 -0.87 19.27 -18.68
CA VAL A 101 -1.75 20.23 -18.00
C VAL A 101 -1.69 20.07 -16.48
N LYS A 102 -1.66 18.84 -15.98
CA LYS A 102 -1.54 18.58 -14.54
C LYS A 102 -0.24 19.15 -13.97
N ASP A 103 0.87 18.98 -14.68
CA ASP A 103 2.19 19.43 -14.23
C ASP A 103 2.33 20.96 -14.34
N GLU A 104 1.82 21.57 -15.42
CA GLU A 104 1.81 23.03 -15.64
C GLU A 104 1.00 23.77 -14.57
N TYR A 105 -0.12 23.19 -14.12
CA TYR A 105 -1.00 23.79 -13.10
C TYR A 105 -0.77 23.24 -11.69
N GLY A 106 0.28 22.42 -11.48
CA GLY A 106 0.65 21.91 -10.17
C GLY A 106 -0.39 21.02 -9.49
N PHE A 107 -1.32 20.42 -10.25
CA PHE A 107 -2.31 19.52 -9.67
C PHE A 107 -1.69 18.18 -9.27
N HIS A 108 -2.08 17.67 -8.10
CA HIS A 108 -1.87 16.26 -7.80
C HIS A 108 -2.86 15.39 -8.59
N SER A 109 -2.45 14.22 -9.10
CA SER A 109 -3.28 13.37 -9.98
C SER A 109 -4.71 13.16 -9.47
N ASN A 110 -4.87 12.91 -8.17
CA ASN A 110 -6.19 12.72 -7.56
C ASN A 110 -7.03 14.00 -7.52
N LYS A 111 -6.40 15.15 -7.28
CA LYS A 111 -7.07 16.47 -7.31
C LYS A 111 -7.47 16.87 -8.73
N PHE A 112 -6.62 16.57 -9.72
CA PHE A 112 -6.93 16.82 -11.13
C PHE A 112 -8.13 16.00 -11.59
N ASN A 113 -8.16 14.70 -11.26
CA ASN A 113 -9.29 13.83 -11.60
C ASN A 113 -10.59 14.25 -10.88
N ALA A 114 -10.51 14.67 -9.62
CA ALA A 114 -11.65 15.22 -8.90
C ALA A 114 -12.17 16.52 -9.54
N TRP A 115 -11.27 17.40 -10.00
CA TRP A 115 -11.62 18.62 -10.73
C TRP A 115 -12.29 18.30 -12.07
N LYS A 116 -11.75 17.36 -12.86
CA LYS A 116 -12.38 16.90 -14.11
C LYS A 116 -13.78 16.32 -13.86
N LYS A 117 -13.93 15.52 -12.81
CA LYS A 117 -15.22 14.93 -12.40
C LYS A 117 -16.24 16.00 -11.99
N LYS A 118 -15.81 17.00 -11.21
CA LYS A 118 -16.67 18.12 -10.78
C LYS A 118 -17.16 18.98 -11.95
N ASN A 119 -16.36 19.08 -13.01
CA ASN A 119 -16.68 19.89 -14.19
C ASN A 119 -17.25 19.07 -15.37
N ASN A 120 -17.60 17.80 -15.17
CA ASN A 120 -18.09 16.89 -16.22
C ASN A 120 -17.15 16.79 -17.45
N LEU A 121 -15.84 16.89 -17.22
CA LEU A 121 -14.79 16.78 -18.25
C LEU A 121 -14.15 15.38 -18.30
N MET A 122 -14.71 14.43 -17.56
CA MET A 122 -14.35 13.01 -17.65
C MET A 122 -15.01 12.44 -18.91
N LYS A 123 -14.19 11.93 -19.85
CA LYS A 123 -14.71 11.18 -21.00
C LYS A 123 -15.54 10.01 -20.50
N THR A 124 -16.81 9.97 -20.88
CA THR A 124 -17.69 8.81 -20.69
C THR A 124 -17.14 7.63 -21.49
N GLU A 125 -17.45 6.40 -21.06
CA GLU A 125 -16.89 5.19 -21.69
C GLU A 125 -17.21 5.05 -23.19
N ALA A 126 -18.21 5.79 -23.67
CA ALA A 126 -18.56 5.90 -25.09
C ALA A 126 -17.51 6.62 -25.96
N ASP A 127 -16.63 7.45 -25.37
CA ASP A 127 -15.58 8.19 -26.10
C ASP A 127 -14.20 7.50 -26.04
N LYS A 128 -14.13 6.30 -25.46
CA LYS A 128 -12.91 5.48 -25.48
C LYS A 128 -12.76 4.88 -26.87
N VAL A 129 -12.04 5.56 -27.76
CA VAL A 129 -11.63 4.98 -29.05
C VAL A 129 -10.85 3.71 -28.75
N GLU A 130 -11.41 2.56 -29.09
CA GLU A 130 -10.74 1.28 -28.89
C GLU A 130 -9.58 1.15 -29.87
N LEU A 131 -8.44 0.69 -29.35
CA LEU A 131 -7.29 0.37 -30.17
C LEU A 131 -7.63 -0.93 -30.92
N THR A 132 -7.93 -0.84 -32.21
CA THR A 132 -8.16 -2.00 -33.08
C THR A 132 -6.88 -2.41 -33.81
N VAL A 133 -6.85 -3.64 -34.33
CA VAL A 133 -5.65 -4.18 -35.01
C VAL A 133 -5.27 -3.36 -36.24
N ALA A 134 -6.27 -2.92 -37.01
CA ALA A 134 -6.08 -2.10 -38.20
C ALA A 134 -5.45 -0.74 -37.85
N VAL A 135 -6.00 -0.05 -36.84
CA VAL A 135 -5.50 1.25 -36.38
C VAL A 135 -4.08 1.13 -35.83
N TYR A 136 -3.77 0.05 -35.09
CA TYR A 136 -2.43 -0.19 -34.60
C TYR A 136 -1.43 -0.40 -35.75
N LYS A 137 -1.75 -1.21 -36.76
CA LYS A 137 -0.88 -1.44 -37.93
C LYS A 137 -0.64 -0.15 -38.72
N GLU A 138 -1.67 0.68 -38.92
CA GLU A 138 -1.52 1.97 -39.59
C GLU A 138 -0.60 2.93 -38.81
N LEU A 139 -0.72 2.98 -37.48
CA LEU A 139 0.13 3.86 -36.66
C LEU A 139 1.57 3.36 -36.61
N LYS A 140 1.79 2.05 -36.61
CA LYS A 140 3.14 1.46 -36.76
C LYS A 140 3.73 1.72 -38.15
N ALA A 141 2.92 1.64 -39.20
CA ALA A 141 3.34 1.99 -40.56
C ALA A 141 3.71 3.47 -40.71
N LYS A 142 3.07 4.35 -39.93
CA LYS A 142 3.43 5.77 -39.80
C LYS A 142 4.65 6.03 -38.92
N GLY A 143 5.31 4.99 -38.41
CA GLY A 143 6.54 5.09 -37.61
C GLY A 143 6.34 5.44 -36.14
N LEU A 144 5.10 5.45 -35.61
CA LEU A 144 4.88 5.74 -34.19
C LEU A 144 5.39 4.61 -33.30
N THR A 145 6.00 5.00 -32.19
CA THR A 145 6.43 4.09 -31.14
C THR A 145 5.26 3.61 -30.30
N ASP A 146 5.42 2.46 -29.64
CA ASP A 146 4.36 1.88 -28.80
C ASP A 146 4.02 2.79 -27.61
N GLN A 147 4.98 3.61 -27.15
CA GLN A 147 4.79 4.64 -26.12
C GLN A 147 3.91 5.79 -26.63
N GLU A 148 4.19 6.33 -27.82
CA GLU A 148 3.38 7.39 -28.43
C GLU A 148 1.97 6.90 -28.77
N ILE A 149 1.82 5.64 -29.16
CA ILE A 149 0.50 5.01 -29.34
C ILE A 149 -0.22 4.92 -27.99
N ALA A 150 0.46 4.51 -26.91
CA ALA A 150 -0.13 4.47 -25.58
C ALA A 150 -0.62 5.86 -25.14
N ASP A 151 0.19 6.90 -25.34
CA ASP A 151 -0.12 8.28 -24.98
C ASP A 151 -1.27 8.85 -25.83
N LYS A 152 -1.34 8.50 -27.12
CA LYS A 152 -2.41 8.93 -28.02
C LYS A 152 -3.77 8.36 -27.64
N PHE A 153 -3.81 7.15 -27.09
CA PHE A 153 -5.04 6.48 -26.66
C PHE A 153 -5.30 6.61 -25.16
N ASP A 154 -4.49 7.39 -24.42
CA ASP A 154 -4.56 7.54 -22.96
C ASP A 154 -4.59 6.18 -22.24
N LYS A 155 -3.78 5.23 -22.74
CA LYS A 155 -3.62 3.89 -22.19
C LYS A 155 -2.23 3.74 -21.57
N LYS A 156 -2.11 2.85 -20.58
CA LYS A 156 -0.78 2.46 -20.09
C LYS A 156 -0.05 1.70 -21.19
N ILE A 157 1.27 1.88 -21.30
CA ILE A 157 2.09 1.12 -22.26
C ILE A 157 1.93 -0.40 -22.09
N GLY A 158 1.74 -0.88 -20.86
CA GLY A 158 1.42 -2.29 -20.57
C GLY A 158 0.16 -2.80 -21.27
N SER A 159 -0.86 -1.94 -21.44
CA SER A 159 -2.08 -2.29 -22.16
C SER A 159 -1.84 -2.43 -23.67
N VAL A 160 -0.89 -1.69 -24.24
CA VAL A 160 -0.47 -1.83 -25.64
C VAL A 160 0.31 -3.12 -25.83
N TYR A 161 1.18 -3.49 -24.90
CA TYR A 161 1.88 -4.79 -24.93
C TYR A 161 0.92 -5.97 -24.84
N GLN A 162 -0.04 -5.91 -23.91
CA GLN A 162 -1.08 -6.93 -23.80
C GLN A 162 -1.90 -7.02 -25.09
N PHE A 163 -2.28 -5.88 -25.68
CA PHE A 163 -2.98 -5.84 -26.96
C PHE A 163 -2.18 -6.50 -28.09
N LYS A 164 -0.87 -6.23 -28.21
CA LYS A 164 0.00 -6.87 -29.20
C LYS A 164 0.09 -8.39 -29.00
N SER A 165 0.22 -8.82 -27.76
CA SER A 165 0.30 -10.24 -27.39
C SER A 165 -0.98 -10.98 -27.73
N VAL A 166 -2.14 -10.41 -27.38
CA VAL A 166 -3.46 -11.02 -27.64
C VAL A 166 -3.75 -11.12 -29.13
N ASN A 167 -3.25 -10.16 -29.93
CA ASN A 167 -3.51 -10.09 -31.37
C ASN A 167 -2.37 -10.66 -32.25
N GLY A 168 -1.38 -11.36 -31.65
CA GLY A 168 -0.31 -12.01 -32.41
C GLY A 168 0.59 -11.06 -33.21
N LEU A 169 0.77 -9.82 -32.74
CA LEU A 169 1.53 -8.76 -33.42
C LEU A 169 3.02 -8.74 -33.01
N THR A 170 3.51 -9.84 -32.44
CA THR A 170 4.89 -10.02 -31.96
C THR A 170 5.62 -11.04 -32.85
N ASN A 171 6.63 -10.55 -33.59
CA ASN A 171 7.66 -11.28 -34.37
C ASN A 171 7.25 -11.93 -35.71
N GLN A 172 7.65 -11.28 -36.82
CA GLN A 172 8.04 -12.00 -38.05
C GLN A 172 9.42 -11.51 -38.55
N PRO A 173 10.43 -12.38 -38.58
CA PRO A 173 11.64 -12.19 -39.38
C PRO A 173 11.44 -12.70 -40.82
N ILE A 174 11.86 -11.92 -41.82
CA ILE A 174 11.81 -12.25 -43.25
C ILE A 174 13.11 -13.01 -43.61
N LYS A 175 13.00 -14.21 -44.21
CA LYS A 175 14.14 -15.02 -44.71
C LYS A 175 14.50 -14.65 -46.17
N PRO A 176 15.77 -14.83 -46.60
CA PRO A 176 16.23 -14.55 -47.95
C PRO A 176 16.13 -15.77 -48.91
N VAL A 177 16.28 -15.46 -50.21
CA VAL A 177 15.92 -16.17 -51.45
C VAL A 177 16.92 -17.28 -51.86
N GLU A 178 16.40 -18.38 -52.43
CA GLU A 178 17.15 -19.50 -53.05
C GLU A 178 17.46 -19.21 -54.54
N ASN A 179 18.66 -19.57 -55.01
CA ASN A 179 19.12 -19.42 -56.40
C ASN A 179 19.00 -20.71 -57.21
N GLU A 180 18.64 -20.55 -58.49
CA GLU A 180 18.38 -21.58 -59.51
C GLU A 180 19.65 -22.28 -60.03
N ALA A 181 19.52 -23.58 -60.32
CA ALA A 181 20.55 -24.40 -60.97
C ALA A 181 20.36 -24.41 -62.50
N VAL A 182 21.46 -24.23 -63.24
CA VAL A 182 21.52 -24.36 -64.70
C VAL A 182 22.37 -25.58 -65.07
N SER A 183 21.81 -26.46 -65.89
CA SER A 183 22.42 -27.67 -66.45
C SER A 183 23.09 -27.39 -67.80
N VAL A 184 24.32 -27.87 -68.01
CA VAL A 184 25.01 -27.90 -69.31
C VAL A 184 25.63 -29.28 -69.54
N GLU A 185 25.34 -29.87 -70.70
CA GLU A 185 25.87 -31.13 -71.23
C GLU A 185 27.25 -30.92 -71.88
N VAL A 186 28.24 -31.80 -71.64
CA VAL A 186 29.47 -31.88 -72.46
C VAL A 186 30.02 -33.32 -72.58
N ASP A 187 30.54 -33.58 -73.78
CA ASP A 187 31.07 -34.79 -74.42
C ASP A 187 32.24 -35.57 -73.76
N SER A 188 32.42 -36.81 -74.27
CA SER A 188 32.93 -38.02 -73.63
C SER A 188 34.43 -38.38 -73.82
N ALA A 189 35.37 -37.44 -73.83
CA ALA A 189 36.79 -37.76 -74.12
C ALA A 189 37.84 -37.39 -73.04
N HIS A 190 37.46 -36.97 -71.83
CA HIS A 190 38.39 -36.62 -70.73
C HIS A 190 38.22 -37.48 -69.45
N LEU A 191 37.61 -38.65 -69.59
CA LEU A 191 37.04 -39.43 -68.48
C LEU A 191 38.03 -40.05 -67.49
N LYS A 192 39.35 -40.09 -67.72
CA LYS A 192 40.27 -40.82 -66.81
C LYS A 192 40.94 -39.91 -65.78
N ASP A 193 41.51 -38.79 -66.21
CA ASP A 193 42.04 -37.76 -65.30
C ASP A 193 40.91 -37.05 -64.54
N ALA A 194 39.74 -36.88 -65.16
CA ALA A 194 38.56 -36.35 -64.48
C ALA A 194 38.02 -37.32 -63.42
N VAL A 195 38.10 -38.63 -63.64
CA VAL A 195 37.65 -39.64 -62.65
C VAL A 195 38.58 -39.68 -61.43
N ASP A 196 39.90 -39.63 -61.60
CA ASP A 196 40.82 -39.59 -60.46
C ASP A 196 40.71 -38.27 -59.67
N THR A 197 40.44 -37.16 -60.36
CA THR A 197 40.18 -35.86 -59.71
C THR A 197 38.82 -35.87 -58.97
N LEU A 198 37.79 -36.48 -59.57
CA LEU A 198 36.48 -36.66 -58.96
C LEU A 198 36.51 -37.63 -57.80
N GLU A 199 37.27 -38.73 -57.83
CA GLU A 199 37.41 -39.65 -56.70
C GLU A 199 38.05 -38.95 -55.50
N LYS A 200 39.03 -38.10 -55.73
CA LYS A 200 39.67 -37.31 -54.69
C LYS A 200 38.76 -36.22 -54.12
N GLU A 201 38.01 -35.52 -54.97
CA GLU A 201 36.96 -34.58 -54.54
C GLU A 201 35.81 -35.31 -53.82
N LEU A 202 35.48 -36.53 -54.21
CA LEU A 202 34.47 -37.37 -53.56
C LEU A 202 34.94 -37.79 -52.15
N GLU A 203 36.20 -38.16 -51.98
CA GLU A 203 36.78 -38.46 -50.65
C GLU A 203 36.83 -37.22 -49.75
N GLU A 204 37.23 -36.06 -50.27
CA GLU A 204 37.25 -34.80 -49.52
C GLU A 204 35.83 -34.34 -49.11
N THR A 205 34.85 -34.48 -50.01
CA THR A 205 33.44 -34.20 -49.70
C THR A 205 32.84 -35.21 -48.72
N ASN A 206 33.23 -36.48 -48.77
CA ASN A 206 32.76 -37.50 -47.82
C ASN A 206 33.33 -37.26 -46.41
N ILE A 207 34.59 -36.82 -46.32
CA ILE A 207 35.21 -36.40 -45.05
C ILE A 207 34.52 -35.16 -44.50
N PHE A 208 34.24 -34.15 -45.35
CA PHE A 208 33.52 -32.94 -44.95
C PHE A 208 32.08 -33.23 -44.50
N ALA A 209 31.35 -34.06 -45.24
CA ALA A 209 30.01 -34.51 -44.90
C ALA A 209 29.97 -35.32 -43.60
N SER A 210 31.00 -36.14 -43.34
CA SER A 210 31.13 -36.88 -42.06
C SER A 210 31.38 -35.95 -40.87
N GLY A 211 32.16 -34.87 -41.06
CA GLY A 211 32.39 -33.85 -40.05
C GLY A 211 31.16 -32.98 -39.76
N GLU A 212 30.40 -32.64 -40.80
CA GLU A 212 29.10 -31.97 -40.65
C GLU A 212 28.07 -32.85 -39.94
N ALA A 213 27.99 -34.15 -40.27
CA ALA A 213 27.10 -35.08 -39.60
C ALA A 213 27.41 -35.21 -38.09
N LEU A 214 28.69 -35.25 -37.72
CA LEU A 214 29.14 -35.23 -36.31
C LEU A 214 28.73 -33.95 -35.60
N ARG A 215 28.90 -32.79 -36.25
CA ARG A 215 28.52 -31.49 -35.68
C ARG A 215 27.00 -31.32 -35.53
N VAL A 216 26.23 -31.83 -36.49
CA VAL A 216 24.76 -31.88 -36.40
C VAL A 216 24.34 -32.76 -35.23
N SER A 217 24.95 -33.93 -35.06
CA SER A 217 24.68 -34.83 -33.93
C SER A 217 24.98 -34.19 -32.58
N GLU A 218 26.10 -33.46 -32.44
CA GLU A 218 26.41 -32.70 -31.22
C GLU A 218 25.38 -31.59 -30.93
N LEU A 219 24.94 -30.87 -31.96
CA LEU A 219 23.92 -29.83 -31.82
C LEU A 219 22.56 -30.41 -31.43
N GLU A 220 22.18 -31.56 -31.98
CA GLU A 220 20.96 -32.28 -31.60
C GLU A 220 21.01 -32.75 -30.15
N GLN A 221 22.17 -33.24 -29.70
CA GLN A 221 22.36 -33.63 -28.31
C GLN A 221 22.30 -32.43 -27.36
N GLN A 222 22.94 -31.31 -27.71
CA GLN A 222 22.83 -30.06 -26.94
C GLN A 222 21.39 -29.52 -26.89
N LEU A 223 20.65 -29.61 -28.00
CA LEU A 223 19.25 -29.22 -28.05
C LEU A 223 18.40 -30.11 -27.13
N HIS A 224 18.65 -31.43 -27.12
CA HIS A 224 17.96 -32.37 -26.25
C HIS A 224 18.21 -32.07 -24.77
N ASP A 225 19.47 -31.86 -24.38
CA ASP A 225 19.85 -31.51 -23.01
C ASP A 225 19.24 -30.18 -22.56
N SER A 226 19.22 -29.19 -23.46
CA SER A 226 18.60 -27.89 -23.21
C SER A 226 17.08 -28.02 -23.00
N ASN A 227 16.41 -28.86 -23.79
CA ASN A 227 14.98 -29.14 -23.64
C ASN A 227 14.67 -29.85 -22.32
N LEU A 228 15.49 -30.81 -21.90
CA LEU A 228 15.38 -31.46 -20.59
C LEU A 228 15.52 -30.45 -19.44
N LYS A 229 16.48 -29.53 -19.55
CA LYS A 229 16.68 -28.46 -18.57
C LYS A 229 15.49 -27.50 -18.53
N ASN A 230 14.96 -27.09 -19.69
CA ASN A 230 13.79 -26.22 -19.76
C ASN A 230 12.58 -26.89 -19.10
N ARG A 231 12.35 -28.17 -19.35
CA ARG A 231 11.27 -28.93 -18.70
C ARG A 231 11.43 -28.99 -17.18
N GLY A 232 12.66 -29.18 -16.68
CA GLY A 232 12.95 -29.12 -15.25
C GLY A 232 12.67 -27.74 -14.63
N LEU A 233 12.99 -26.67 -15.36
CA LEU A 233 12.69 -25.29 -14.95
C LEU A 233 11.18 -25.00 -14.95
N GLU A 234 10.44 -25.46 -15.96
CA GLU A 234 8.98 -25.33 -16.04
C GLU A 234 8.30 -26.00 -14.84
N THR A 235 8.71 -27.24 -14.53
CA THR A 235 8.18 -27.99 -13.38
C THR A 235 8.46 -27.26 -12.06
N SER A 236 9.66 -26.70 -11.91
CA SER A 236 10.02 -25.91 -10.73
C SER A 236 9.18 -24.63 -10.63
N LEU A 237 8.90 -23.98 -11.76
CA LEU A 237 8.12 -22.75 -11.84
C LEU A 237 6.65 -23.00 -11.45
N GLU A 238 6.06 -24.12 -11.88
CA GLU A 238 4.73 -24.54 -11.44
C GLU A 238 4.65 -24.73 -9.92
N VAL A 239 5.66 -25.39 -9.32
CA VAL A 239 5.74 -25.56 -7.86
C VAL A 239 5.82 -24.20 -7.15
N TYR A 240 6.65 -23.27 -7.64
CA TYR A 240 6.72 -21.93 -7.06
C TYR A 240 5.41 -21.16 -7.20
N GLN A 241 4.69 -21.29 -8.32
CA GLN A 241 3.38 -20.67 -8.50
C GLN A 241 2.34 -21.23 -7.53
N GLY A 242 2.35 -22.55 -7.29
CA GLY A 242 1.52 -23.20 -6.28
C GLY A 242 1.80 -22.64 -4.89
N ASN A 243 3.07 -22.60 -4.48
CA ASN A 243 3.47 -22.07 -3.18
C ASN A 243 3.08 -20.59 -2.99
N VAL A 244 3.16 -19.77 -4.04
CA VAL A 244 2.72 -18.37 -3.99
C VAL A 244 1.20 -18.27 -3.83
N SER A 245 0.44 -19.15 -4.47
CA SER A 245 -1.02 -19.22 -4.31
C SER A 245 -1.41 -19.55 -2.87
N GLU A 246 -0.81 -20.58 -2.29
CA GLU A 246 -1.04 -20.98 -0.89
C GLU A 246 -0.66 -19.86 0.09
N LEU A 247 0.45 -19.17 -0.16
CA LEU A 247 0.91 -18.07 0.70
C LEU A 247 -0.03 -16.85 0.62
N ASN A 248 -0.60 -16.59 -0.56
CA ASN A 248 -1.62 -15.55 -0.73
C ASN A 248 -2.91 -15.92 0.01
N GLU A 249 -3.37 -17.17 -0.08
CA GLU A 249 -4.55 -17.65 0.65
C GLU A 249 -4.32 -17.57 2.17
N ALA A 250 -3.17 -18.02 2.66
CA ALA A 250 -2.79 -17.91 4.07
C ALA A 250 -2.75 -16.43 4.53
N SER A 251 -2.21 -15.53 3.70
CA SER A 251 -2.20 -14.10 4.01
C SER A 251 -3.60 -13.50 4.04
N GLU A 252 -4.51 -13.93 3.18
CA GLU A 252 -5.90 -13.46 3.16
C GLU A 252 -6.68 -13.95 4.38
N ASN A 253 -6.50 -15.23 4.74
CA ASN A 253 -7.07 -15.81 5.95
C ASN A 253 -6.59 -15.09 7.22
N ALA A 254 -5.29 -14.78 7.30
CA ALA A 254 -4.73 -14.00 8.41
C ALA A 254 -5.33 -12.59 8.51
N ARG A 255 -5.49 -11.88 7.38
CA ARG A 255 -6.13 -10.55 7.34
C ARG A 255 -7.60 -10.61 7.74
N ASN A 256 -8.32 -11.66 7.34
CA ASN A 256 -9.71 -11.84 7.72
C ASN A 256 -9.86 -12.13 9.23
N ALA A 257 -8.97 -12.94 9.79
CA ALA A 257 -8.92 -13.19 11.23
C ALA A 257 -8.60 -11.90 12.02
N GLU A 258 -7.62 -11.10 11.55
CA GLU A 258 -7.29 -9.81 12.16
C GLU A 258 -8.48 -8.84 12.15
N ARG A 259 -9.18 -8.72 11.01
CA ARG A 259 -10.39 -7.89 10.91
C ARG A 259 -11.49 -8.34 11.88
N LYS A 260 -11.68 -9.65 12.04
CA LYS A 260 -12.66 -10.19 12.99
C LYS A 260 -12.29 -9.84 14.43
N ALA A 261 -11.03 -10.02 14.82
CA ALA A 261 -10.56 -9.67 16.16
C ALA A 261 -10.69 -8.16 16.44
N ILE A 262 -10.41 -7.30 15.46
CA ILE A 262 -10.63 -5.85 15.59
C ILE A 262 -12.12 -5.54 15.80
N GLN A 263 -13.01 -6.21 15.07
CA GLN A 263 -14.45 -6.01 15.21
C GLN A 263 -14.95 -6.43 16.60
N GLU A 264 -14.50 -7.58 17.10
CA GLU A 264 -14.81 -8.06 18.44
C GLU A 264 -14.34 -7.07 19.53
N LEU A 265 -13.14 -6.47 19.37
CA LEU A 265 -12.65 -5.43 20.28
C LEU A 265 -13.51 -4.16 20.25
N ILE A 266 -13.95 -3.74 19.06
CA ILE A 266 -14.84 -2.57 18.91
C ILE A 266 -16.18 -2.82 19.60
N ASP A 267 -16.73 -4.03 19.46
CA ASP A 267 -18.01 -4.38 20.08
C ASP A 267 -17.88 -4.47 21.60
N TYR A 268 -16.80 -5.07 22.10
CA TYR A 268 -16.45 -5.04 23.52
C TYR A 268 -16.33 -3.61 24.08
N GLU A 269 -15.63 -2.70 23.37
CA GLU A 269 -15.54 -1.30 23.78
C GLU A 269 -16.91 -0.60 23.84
N ARG A 270 -17.83 -0.92 22.92
CA ARG A 270 -19.19 -0.36 22.95
C ARG A 270 -19.97 -0.88 24.15
N GLU A 271 -19.91 -2.16 24.44
CA GLU A 271 -20.57 -2.76 25.60
C GLU A 271 -20.03 -2.18 26.91
N TYR A 272 -18.71 -2.05 27.01
CA TYR A 272 -18.07 -1.44 28.17
C TYR A 272 -18.52 0.03 28.37
N ARG A 273 -18.65 0.83 27.30
CA ARG A 273 -19.19 2.19 27.40
C ARG A 273 -20.64 2.23 27.86
N LYS A 274 -21.48 1.28 27.44
CA LYS A 274 -22.86 1.18 27.94
C LYS A 274 -22.87 0.91 29.44
N LEU A 275 -22.05 -0.04 29.90
CA LEU A 275 -21.90 -0.34 31.32
C LEU A 275 -21.39 0.86 32.14
N GLU A 276 -20.46 1.65 31.61
CA GLU A 276 -20.00 2.89 32.27
C GLU A 276 -21.14 3.91 32.43
N VAL A 277 -21.99 4.07 31.40
CA VAL A 277 -23.16 4.95 31.46
C VAL A 277 -24.16 4.46 32.51
N ASP A 278 -24.45 3.15 32.53
CA ASP A 278 -25.36 2.56 33.51
C ASP A 278 -24.84 2.72 34.94
N TYR A 279 -23.53 2.52 35.15
CA TYR A 279 -22.89 2.74 36.45
C TYR A 279 -23.00 4.20 36.90
N HIS A 280 -22.77 5.15 35.99
CA HIS A 280 -22.91 6.58 36.31
C HIS A 280 -24.36 6.95 36.66
N ASN A 281 -25.33 6.40 35.95
CA ASN A 281 -26.75 6.60 36.24
C ASN A 281 -27.10 6.05 37.63
N GLN A 282 -26.69 4.82 37.96
CA GLN A 282 -26.91 4.21 39.28
C GLN A 282 -26.24 5.00 40.40
N SER A 283 -25.00 5.48 40.19
CA SER A 283 -24.31 6.33 41.16
C SER A 283 -25.04 7.67 41.37
N GLY A 284 -25.61 8.23 40.31
CA GLY A 284 -26.44 9.44 40.39
C GLY A 284 -27.73 9.21 41.20
N GLU A 285 -28.42 8.10 40.95
CA GLU A 285 -29.61 7.70 41.71
C GLU A 285 -29.29 7.47 43.18
N LEU A 286 -28.20 6.79 43.50
CA LEU A 286 -27.77 6.56 44.87
C LEU A 286 -27.46 7.87 45.60
N THR A 287 -26.87 8.85 44.90
CA THR A 287 -26.63 10.19 45.44
C THR A 287 -27.96 10.92 45.72
N ARG A 288 -28.93 10.82 44.80
CA ARG A 288 -30.27 11.38 44.98
C ARG A 288 -31.01 10.76 46.17
N LEU A 289 -30.94 9.43 46.32
CA LEU A 289 -31.56 8.69 47.42
C LEU A 289 -30.93 9.08 48.77
N LYS A 290 -29.61 9.21 48.85
CA LYS A 290 -28.93 9.72 50.06
C LYS A 290 -29.39 11.12 50.44
N ALA A 291 -29.54 12.02 49.45
CA ALA A 291 -30.04 13.37 49.70
C ALA A 291 -31.49 13.37 50.20
N MET A 292 -32.35 12.50 49.67
CA MET A 292 -33.72 12.33 50.19
C MET A 292 -33.73 11.79 51.62
N LEU A 293 -32.88 10.81 51.92
CA LEU A 293 -32.75 10.24 53.25
C LEU A 293 -32.31 11.28 54.29
N GLU A 294 -31.35 12.14 53.96
CA GLU A 294 -30.95 13.25 54.86
C GLU A 294 -32.08 14.26 55.08
N LYS A 295 -32.85 14.60 54.04
CA LYS A 295 -34.04 15.45 54.20
C LYS A 295 -35.07 14.81 55.14
N LEU A 296 -35.33 13.51 54.99
CA LEU A 296 -36.25 12.79 55.88
C LEU A 296 -35.77 12.75 57.33
N LYS A 297 -34.46 12.53 57.56
CA LYS A 297 -33.87 12.63 58.90
C LYS A 297 -34.09 14.01 59.51
N HIS A 298 -33.87 15.07 58.73
CA HIS A 298 -34.08 16.44 59.20
C HIS A 298 -35.54 16.71 59.54
N THR A 299 -36.49 16.30 58.70
CA THR A 299 -37.93 16.40 58.99
C THR A 299 -38.31 15.62 60.25
N SER A 300 -37.75 14.43 60.45
CA SER A 300 -37.97 13.64 61.67
C SER A 300 -37.46 14.37 62.91
N GLN A 301 -36.28 15.01 62.85
CA GLN A 301 -35.76 15.82 63.95
C GLN A 301 -36.65 17.03 64.27
N ILE A 302 -37.16 17.72 63.24
CA ILE A 302 -38.12 18.82 63.41
C ILE A 302 -39.39 18.33 64.10
N ASN A 303 -39.95 17.19 63.68
CA ASN A 303 -41.15 16.62 64.30
C ASN A 303 -40.92 16.27 65.78
N VAL A 304 -39.78 15.67 66.12
CA VAL A 304 -39.41 15.38 67.52
C VAL A 304 -39.28 16.68 68.32
N TRP A 305 -38.67 17.72 67.75
CA TRP A 305 -38.58 19.03 68.40
C TRP A 305 -39.96 19.65 68.64
N LEU A 306 -40.85 19.66 67.65
CA LEU A 306 -42.22 20.15 67.78
C LEU A 306 -43.01 19.38 68.84
N MET A 307 -42.88 18.05 68.90
CA MET A 307 -43.51 17.25 69.95
C MET A 307 -43.01 17.63 71.34
N LYS A 308 -41.70 17.87 71.51
CA LYS A 308 -41.14 18.35 72.79
C LYS A 308 -41.70 19.72 73.19
N GLN A 309 -41.84 20.64 72.23
CA GLN A 309 -42.48 21.94 72.50
C GLN A 309 -43.94 21.78 72.92
N HIS A 310 -44.70 20.93 72.23
CA HIS A 310 -46.09 20.65 72.60
C HIS A 310 -46.24 20.07 74.01
N ILE A 311 -45.38 19.12 74.41
CA ILE A 311 -45.38 18.58 75.77
C ILE A 311 -45.13 19.69 76.79
N GLY A 312 -44.11 20.53 76.58
CA GLY A 312 -43.82 21.64 77.47
C GLY A 312 -44.97 22.65 77.59
N PHE A 313 -45.71 22.91 76.51
CA PHE A 313 -46.90 23.76 76.56
C PHE A 313 -48.05 23.12 77.35
N VAL A 314 -48.23 21.80 77.26
CA VAL A 314 -49.25 21.09 78.04
C VAL A 314 -48.90 21.11 79.53
N GLU A 315 -47.63 20.82 79.88
CA GLU A 315 -47.16 20.89 81.26
C GLU A 315 -47.37 22.29 81.87
N GLN A 316 -47.05 23.36 81.14
CA GLN A 316 -47.30 24.74 81.57
C GLN A 316 -48.80 25.03 81.75
N ALA A 317 -49.65 24.50 80.88
CA ALA A 317 -51.10 24.68 80.99
C ALA A 317 -51.67 23.95 82.23
N ASP A 318 -51.18 22.75 82.51
CA ASP A 318 -51.56 21.98 83.70
C ASP A 318 -51.12 22.71 84.99
N GLU A 319 -49.89 23.25 85.03
CA GLU A 319 -49.40 24.06 86.16
C GLU A 319 -50.28 25.29 86.41
N LEU A 320 -50.68 26.01 85.36
CA LEU A 320 -51.57 27.17 85.47
C LEU A 320 -52.99 26.79 85.93
N ALA A 321 -53.48 25.62 85.51
CA ALA A 321 -54.77 25.11 85.98
C ALA A 321 -54.71 24.82 87.48
N GLU A 322 -53.68 24.13 87.97
CA GLU A 322 -53.53 23.84 89.40
C GLU A 322 -53.46 25.09 90.28
N VAL A 323 -52.79 26.15 89.82
CA VAL A 323 -52.71 27.43 90.56
C VAL A 323 -54.07 28.10 90.65
N ASN A 324 -54.90 28.04 89.61
CA ASN A 324 -56.22 28.68 89.61
C ASN A 324 -57.28 27.92 90.44
N PHE A 325 -57.05 26.65 90.77
CA PHE A 325 -57.96 25.82 91.57
C PHE A 325 -57.56 25.73 93.06
N ARG A 326 -56.48 26.38 93.49
CA ARG A 326 -56.09 26.51 94.89
C ARG A 326 -56.53 27.85 95.48
#